data_AF-A0A2N1PCJ7-F1
#
_entry.id   AF-A0A2N1PCJ7-F1
#
_cell.length_a   1.000
_cell.length_b   1.000
_cell.length_c   1.000
_cell.angle_alpha   90.00
_cell.angle_beta   90.00
_cell.angle_gamma   90.00
#
_symmetry.space_group_name_H-M   'P 1'
#
loop_
_entity.id
_entity.type
_entity.pdbx_description
1 polymer ?
#
loop_
_entity_poly.entity_id
_entity_poly.type
_entity_poly.pdbx_seq_one_letter_code
_entity_poly.pdbx_strand_id
1 'polypeptide(L)'
;MARFTEADFNKITKVLEPEKTGFDKDHFRMKISNKSEKRVLVLEIFPEILLGTFRGMLVVVYTGNSHLQIHNCSGYVVSEELGEVTFICEAKDLLSGLVVEKGASCSLYAGIDRQLISSDFTQLGVEVMLSGVALSLAEEIINPDKKDS
;
A
#
# COMPACT_ATOMS: atom_id res chain seq x y z
N MET A 1 -10.38 9.15 10.61
CA MET A 1 -9.42 8.16 10.09
C MET A 1 -9.56 6.90 10.91
N ALA A 2 -9.84 5.76 10.27
CA ALA A 2 -9.92 4.48 10.95
C ALA A 2 -8.50 4.07 11.39
N ARG A 3 -8.36 3.60 12.64
CA ARG A 3 -7.08 3.13 13.18
C ARG A 3 -6.79 1.74 12.61
N PHE A 4 -5.57 1.51 12.12
CA PHE A 4 -5.17 0.17 11.66
C PHE A 4 -5.19 -0.82 12.83
N THR A 5 -5.89 -1.94 12.68
CA THR A 5 -6.12 -2.94 13.75
C THR A 5 -5.49 -4.29 13.42
N GLU A 6 -5.48 -5.19 14.41
CA GLU A 6 -5.11 -6.59 14.19
C GLU A 6 -6.05 -7.30 13.18
N ALA A 7 -7.34 -6.93 13.15
CA ALA A 7 -8.27 -7.46 12.15
C ALA A 7 -7.86 -7.05 10.73
N ASP A 8 -7.33 -5.84 10.56
CA ASP A 8 -6.83 -5.34 9.27
C ASP A 8 -5.54 -6.04 8.87
N PHE A 9 -4.62 -6.23 9.82
CA PHE A 9 -3.44 -7.07 9.62
C PHE A 9 -3.81 -8.48 9.16
N ASN A 10 -4.80 -9.11 9.81
CA ASN A 10 -5.28 -10.44 9.45
C ASN A 10 -5.94 -10.50 8.06
N LYS A 11 -6.52 -9.40 7.56
CA LYS A 11 -7.00 -9.33 6.16
C LYS A 11 -5.82 -9.32 5.19
N ILE A 12 -4.82 -8.50 5.46
CA ILE A 12 -3.62 -8.36 4.62
C ILE A 12 -2.84 -9.69 4.56
N THR A 13 -2.67 -10.37 5.70
CA THR A 13 -1.92 -11.64 5.74
C THR A 13 -2.60 -12.76 4.98
N LYS A 14 -3.93 -12.77 4.87
CA LYS A 14 -4.66 -13.74 4.04
C LYS A 14 -4.35 -13.60 2.56
N VAL A 15 -4.07 -12.39 2.09
CA VAL A 15 -3.78 -12.11 0.67
C VAL A 15 -2.30 -12.25 0.35
N LEU A 16 -1.43 -11.72 1.22
CA LEU A 16 0.01 -11.74 1.01
C LEU A 16 0.67 -13.08 1.37
N GLU A 17 -0.03 -13.95 2.09
CA GLU A 17 0.44 -15.28 2.53
C GLU A 17 1.91 -15.30 3.01
N PRO A 18 2.27 -14.48 4.00
CA PRO A 18 3.66 -14.34 4.44
C PRO A 18 4.20 -15.65 5.04
N GLU A 19 5.49 -15.89 4.85
CA GLU A 19 6.25 -17.00 5.46
C GLU A 19 6.27 -16.88 6.99
N LYS A 20 6.30 -15.66 7.51
CA LYS A 20 6.32 -15.38 8.95
C LYS A 20 5.58 -14.08 9.25
N THR A 21 4.80 -14.08 10.33
CA THR A 21 4.18 -12.88 10.91
C THR A 21 4.65 -12.69 12.35
N GLY A 22 4.49 -11.47 12.86
CA GLY A 22 4.75 -11.13 14.24
C GLY A 22 4.20 -9.75 14.59
N PHE A 23 4.07 -9.50 15.88
CA PHE A 23 3.84 -8.18 16.43
C PHE A 23 5.00 -7.87 17.35
N ASP A 24 5.76 -6.84 17.01
CA ASP A 24 6.78 -6.26 17.87
C ASP A 24 6.14 -5.10 18.66
N LYS A 25 6.87 -4.48 19.61
CA LYS A 25 6.34 -3.53 20.61
C LYS A 25 5.24 -2.57 20.13
N ASP A 26 5.41 -2.01 18.93
CA ASP A 26 4.59 -0.93 18.38
C ASP A 26 4.18 -1.14 16.91
N HIS A 27 4.50 -2.29 16.32
CA HIS A 27 4.23 -2.52 14.89
C HIS A 27 4.00 -3.99 14.55
N PHE A 28 3.22 -4.18 13.49
CA PHE A 28 3.06 -5.47 12.87
C PHE A 28 4.19 -5.72 11.88
N ARG A 29 4.64 -6.97 11.79
CA ARG A 29 5.74 -7.37 10.92
C ARG A 29 5.39 -8.64 10.19
N MET A 30 5.69 -8.68 8.89
CA MET A 30 5.60 -9.91 8.11
C MET A 30 6.76 -10.05 7.13
N LYS A 31 7.18 -11.29 6.90
CA LYS A 31 8.19 -11.66 5.92
C LYS A 31 7.51 -12.43 4.80
N ILE A 32 7.69 -11.96 3.58
CA ILE A 32 7.18 -12.58 2.35
C ILE A 32 8.40 -13.06 1.55
N SER A 33 8.33 -14.27 0.99
CA SER A 33 9.42 -14.82 0.20
C SER A 33 8.91 -15.51 -1.04
N ASN A 34 9.62 -15.30 -2.15
CA ASN A 34 9.42 -16.00 -3.41
C ASN A 34 10.71 -16.77 -3.71
N LYS A 35 10.69 -18.07 -3.41
CA LYS A 35 11.87 -18.95 -3.53
C LYS A 35 12.29 -19.17 -4.98
N SER A 36 11.34 -19.23 -5.92
CA SER A 36 11.63 -19.40 -7.35
C SER A 36 12.47 -18.27 -7.91
N GLU A 37 12.18 -17.04 -7.49
CA GLU A 37 12.87 -15.84 -7.97
C GLU A 37 13.92 -15.30 -6.98
N LYS A 38 14.13 -16.00 -5.86
CA LYS A 38 15.05 -15.61 -4.78
C LYS A 38 14.76 -14.21 -4.21
N ARG A 39 13.50 -13.80 -4.21
CA ARG A 39 13.05 -12.52 -3.64
C ARG A 39 12.60 -12.70 -2.19
N VAL A 40 12.92 -11.71 -1.37
CA VAL A 40 12.48 -11.62 0.03
C VAL A 40 12.13 -10.17 0.31
N LEU A 41 10.99 -9.99 0.97
CA LEU A 41 10.48 -8.71 1.41
C LEU A 41 10.08 -8.80 2.88
N VAL A 42 10.39 -7.77 3.66
CA VAL A 42 9.87 -7.57 5.00
C VAL A 42 8.98 -6.34 4.98
N LEU A 43 7.73 -6.52 5.40
CA LEU A 43 6.74 -5.46 5.54
C LEU A 43 6.54 -5.18 7.03
N GLU A 44 6.72 -3.93 7.43
CA GLU A 44 6.47 -3.43 8.77
C GLU A 44 5.38 -2.35 8.70
N ILE A 45 4.36 -2.49 9.55
CA ILE A 45 3.22 -1.58 9.61
C ILE A 45 3.15 -1.06 11.04
N PHE A 46 3.53 0.21 11.20
CA PHE A 46 3.39 0.97 12.44
C PHE A 46 2.02 1.64 12.43
N PRO A 47 1.03 1.18 13.21
CA PRO A 47 -0.30 1.78 13.22
C PRO A 47 -0.27 3.25 13.65
N GLU A 48 0.68 3.60 14.53
CA GLU A 48 0.81 4.95 15.07
C GLU A 48 2.23 5.23 15.61
N ILE A 49 3.01 6.00 14.87
CA ILE A 49 4.37 6.43 15.24
C ILE A 49 4.52 7.95 15.11
N LEU A 50 5.49 8.54 15.82
CA LEU A 50 5.81 9.96 15.69
C LEU A 50 6.56 10.22 14.38
N LEU A 51 5.94 10.95 13.45
CA LEU A 51 6.47 11.32 12.13
C LEU A 51 7.02 12.75 12.13
N GLY A 52 7.81 13.07 13.16
CA GLY A 52 8.29 14.43 13.42
C GLY A 52 7.36 15.17 14.38
N THR A 53 6.49 16.04 13.88
CA THR A 53 5.62 16.89 14.72
C THR A 53 4.21 16.33 14.93
N PHE A 54 3.82 15.29 14.20
CA PHE A 54 2.51 14.66 14.31
C PHE A 54 2.66 13.13 14.39
N ARG A 55 1.62 12.44 14.87
CA ARG A 55 1.55 10.98 14.86
C ARG A 55 0.74 10.50 13.67
N GLY A 56 1.17 9.42 13.05
CA GLY A 56 0.48 8.82 11.93
C GLY A 56 0.91 7.38 11.70
N MET A 57 0.23 6.72 10.77
CA MET A 57 0.59 5.39 10.32
C MET A 57 1.80 5.46 9.40
N LEU A 58 2.75 4.55 9.61
CA LEU A 58 3.94 4.39 8.76
C LEU A 58 3.99 2.96 8.26
N VAL A 59 4.13 2.80 6.95
CA VAL A 59 4.38 1.50 6.34
C VAL A 59 5.78 1.50 5.75
N VAL A 60 6.54 0.46 6.08
CA VAL A 60 7.93 0.29 5.70
C VAL A 60 8.12 -1.05 5.01
N VAL A 61 8.81 -1.03 3.88
CA VAL A 61 9.16 -2.21 3.12
C VAL A 61 10.68 -2.29 2.99
N TYR A 62 11.24 -3.42 3.40
CA TYR A 62 12.64 -3.76 3.20
C TYR A 62 12.74 -4.88 2.17
N THR A 63 13.51 -4.68 1.13
CA THR A 63 13.92 -5.71 0.18
C THR A 63 15.44 -5.87 0.23
N GLY A 64 16.01 -6.74 -0.60
CA GLY A 64 17.46 -6.89 -0.71
C GLY A 64 18.19 -5.64 -1.21
N ASN A 65 17.50 -4.72 -1.90
CA ASN A 65 18.10 -3.59 -2.60
C ASN A 65 17.38 -2.26 -2.39
N SER A 66 16.25 -2.22 -1.69
CA SER A 66 15.49 -1.00 -1.45
C SER A 66 14.90 -0.94 -0.05
N HIS A 67 14.79 0.29 0.45
CA HIS A 67 14.04 0.66 1.64
C HIS A 67 12.98 1.65 1.21
N LEU A 68 11.72 1.25 1.28
CA LEU A 68 10.59 2.06 0.85
C LEU A 68 9.72 2.41 2.05
N GLN A 69 9.20 3.63 2.08
CA GLN A 69 8.33 4.09 3.14
C GLN A 69 7.18 4.91 2.56
N ILE A 70 5.99 4.70 3.11
CA ILE A 70 4.87 5.62 2.92
C ILE A 70 4.45 6.18 4.27
N HIS A 71 4.62 7.48 4.40
CA HIS A 71 4.35 8.24 5.62
C HIS A 71 2.91 8.70 5.63
N ASN A 72 2.31 8.80 6.82
CA ASN A 72 0.93 9.24 7.00
C ASN A 72 -0.06 8.45 6.14
N CYS A 73 0.13 7.12 6.09
CA CYS A 73 -0.74 6.22 5.34
C CYS A 73 -2.19 6.42 5.78
N SER A 74 -3.05 6.85 4.87
CA SER A 74 -4.45 7.20 5.12
C SER A 74 -5.39 6.02 4.98
N GLY A 75 -4.98 4.97 4.24
CA GLY A 75 -5.76 3.76 4.05
C GLY A 75 -4.99 2.68 3.29
N TYR A 76 -5.66 1.56 3.02
CA TYR A 76 -5.11 0.48 2.21
C TYR A 76 -6.24 -0.25 1.47
N VAL A 77 -5.92 -0.81 0.30
CA VAL A 77 -6.80 -1.67 -0.50
C VAL A 77 -6.19 -3.05 -0.58
N VAL A 78 -7.03 -4.07 -0.61
CA VAL A 78 -6.62 -5.46 -0.79
C VAL A 78 -7.22 -5.98 -2.10
N SER A 79 -6.40 -6.59 -2.94
CA SER A 79 -6.85 -7.30 -4.14
C SER A 79 -6.54 -8.79 -4.01
N GLU A 80 -7.56 -9.59 -3.72
CA GLU A 80 -7.43 -11.05 -3.62
C GLU A 80 -7.08 -11.68 -4.97
N GLU A 81 -7.62 -11.14 -6.07
CA GLU A 81 -7.39 -11.65 -7.43
C GLU A 81 -5.92 -11.48 -7.86
N LEU A 82 -5.33 -10.32 -7.55
CA LEU A 82 -3.93 -10.03 -7.88
C LEU A 82 -2.95 -10.49 -6.80
N GLY A 83 -3.45 -10.81 -5.59
CA GLY A 83 -2.59 -11.19 -4.47
C GLY A 83 -1.75 -10.02 -3.96
N GLU A 84 -2.30 -8.81 -3.95
CA GLU A 84 -1.57 -7.59 -3.57
C GLU A 84 -2.34 -6.71 -2.58
N VAL A 85 -1.58 -5.84 -1.92
CA VAL A 85 -2.10 -4.80 -1.02
C VAL A 85 -1.48 -3.47 -1.38
N THR A 86 -2.33 -2.46 -1.59
CA THR A 86 -1.93 -1.10 -1.92
C THR A 86 -2.17 -0.19 -0.74
N PHE A 87 -1.10 0.29 -0.11
CA PHE A 87 -1.13 1.30 0.94
C PHE A 87 -1.15 2.70 0.32
N ILE A 88 -2.02 3.57 0.81
CA ILE A 88 -2.30 4.86 0.19
C ILE A 88 -1.97 5.98 1.17
N CYS A 89 -1.35 7.04 0.66
CA CYS A 89 -1.24 8.32 1.34
C CYS A 89 -1.85 9.39 0.45
N GLU A 90 -2.76 10.16 1.03
CA GLU A 90 -3.42 11.28 0.39
C GLU A 90 -2.97 12.59 1.03
N ALA A 91 -2.49 13.51 0.21
CA ALA A 91 -2.05 14.83 0.62
C ALA A 91 -2.60 15.89 -0.35
N LYS A 92 -3.71 16.53 0.02
CA LYS A 92 -4.43 17.51 -0.81
C LYS A 92 -4.78 16.93 -2.20
N ASP A 93 -4.04 17.33 -3.23
CA ASP A 93 -4.25 16.94 -4.63
C ASP A 93 -3.29 15.85 -5.10
N LEU A 94 -2.42 15.38 -4.20
CA LEU A 94 -1.43 14.34 -4.50
C LEU A 94 -1.79 13.02 -3.82
N LEU A 95 -1.67 11.93 -4.58
CA LEU A 95 -1.75 10.56 -4.13
C LEU A 95 -0.38 9.89 -4.21
N SER A 96 -0.09 9.06 -3.21
CA SER A 96 1.01 8.10 -3.26
C SER A 96 0.50 6.72 -2.89
N GLY A 97 1.07 5.70 -3.52
CA GLY A 97 0.71 4.30 -3.35
C GLY A 97 1.94 3.43 -3.17
N LEU A 98 1.95 2.61 -2.13
CA LEU A 98 2.93 1.54 -1.95
C LEU A 98 2.22 0.20 -2.12
N VAL A 99 2.49 -0.47 -3.23
CA VAL A 99 1.96 -1.79 -3.55
C VAL A 99 2.91 -2.85 -3.02
N VAL A 100 2.37 -3.87 -2.36
CA VAL A 100 3.10 -5.06 -1.90
C VAL A 100 2.37 -6.29 -2.42
N GLU A 101 3.10 -7.20 -3.06
CA GLU A 101 2.55 -8.40 -3.66
C GLU A 101 2.96 -9.66 -2.88
N LYS A 102 2.10 -10.69 -2.90
CA LYS A 102 2.38 -12.04 -2.40
C LYS A 102 3.67 -12.63 -2.98
N GLY A 103 4.07 -12.20 -4.18
CA GLY A 103 5.31 -12.61 -4.86
C GLY A 103 6.61 -12.02 -4.28
N ALA A 104 6.58 -11.36 -3.11
CA ALA A 104 7.70 -10.60 -2.54
C ALA A 104 8.19 -9.47 -3.45
N SER A 105 7.25 -8.85 -4.16
CA SER A 105 7.44 -7.65 -4.99
C SER A 105 6.87 -6.43 -4.28
N CYS A 106 7.36 -5.25 -4.66
CA CYS A 106 6.76 -4.00 -4.24
C CYS A 106 7.05 -2.88 -5.23
N SER A 107 6.12 -1.94 -5.33
CA SER A 107 6.23 -0.73 -6.14
C SER A 107 5.79 0.48 -5.33
N LEU A 108 6.56 1.57 -5.40
CA LEU A 108 6.18 2.85 -4.81
C LEU A 108 5.90 3.85 -5.93
N TYR A 109 4.69 4.38 -5.92
CA TYR A 109 4.25 5.47 -6.75
C TYR A 109 4.01 6.70 -5.87
N ALA A 110 4.58 7.85 -6.22
CA ALA A 110 4.53 9.02 -5.35
C ALA A 110 4.22 10.31 -6.12
N GLY A 111 3.49 11.22 -5.46
CA GLY A 111 3.21 12.56 -5.99
C GLY A 111 2.34 12.57 -7.24
N ILE A 112 1.40 11.63 -7.35
CA ILE A 112 0.50 11.50 -8.49
C ILE A 112 -0.64 12.48 -8.32
N ASP A 113 -0.93 13.25 -9.36
CA ASP A 113 -2.11 14.10 -9.37
C ASP A 113 -3.38 13.24 -9.27
N ARG A 114 -4.22 13.50 -8.28
CA ARG A 114 -5.48 12.78 -8.04
C ARG A 114 -6.37 12.74 -9.29
N GLN A 115 -6.32 13.77 -10.14
CA GLN A 115 -7.13 13.82 -11.36
C GLN A 115 -6.78 12.71 -12.35
N LEU A 116 -5.51 12.26 -12.37
CA LEU A 116 -5.05 11.16 -13.23
C LEU A 116 -5.73 9.84 -12.88
N ILE A 117 -6.19 9.69 -11.64
CA ILE A 117 -6.84 8.48 -11.15
C ILE A 117 -8.33 8.52 -11.49
N SER A 118 -8.96 9.68 -11.39
CA SER A 118 -10.37 9.87 -11.76
C SER A 118 -10.65 9.92 -13.27
N SER A 119 -9.62 9.78 -14.10
CA SER A 119 -9.69 9.89 -15.57
C SER A 119 -9.58 8.53 -16.25
N ASP A 120 -10.08 8.40 -17.47
CA ASP A 120 -9.91 7.18 -18.28
C ASP A 120 -8.41 6.90 -18.52
N PHE A 121 -7.86 5.95 -17.75
CA PHE A 121 -6.45 5.58 -17.75
C PHE A 121 -5.91 5.18 -19.12
N THR A 122 -6.79 4.77 -20.05
CA THR A 122 -6.41 4.41 -21.42
C THR A 122 -5.97 5.60 -22.28
N GLN A 123 -6.24 6.82 -21.81
CA GLN A 123 -5.83 8.08 -22.46
C GLN A 123 -4.47 8.59 -21.94
N LEU A 124 -3.90 7.96 -20.91
CA LEU A 124 -2.61 8.35 -20.35
C LEU A 124 -1.47 7.79 -21.20
N GLY A 125 -0.35 8.52 -21.26
CA GLY A 125 0.90 7.96 -21.78
C GLY A 125 1.27 6.69 -21.02
N VAL A 126 1.88 5.71 -21.70
CA VAL A 126 2.23 4.39 -21.13
C VAL A 126 3.07 4.54 -19.86
N GLU A 127 3.87 5.60 -19.78
CA GLU A 127 4.71 5.96 -18.64
C GLU A 127 3.92 6.32 -17.37
N VAL A 128 2.68 6.82 -17.52
CA VAL A 128 1.79 7.27 -16.43
C VAL A 128 0.64 6.26 -16.19
N MET A 129 0.39 5.37 -17.16
CA MET A 129 -0.67 4.37 -17.07
C MET A 129 -0.45 3.39 -15.92
N LEU A 130 0.81 2.98 -15.65
CA LEU A 130 1.10 1.98 -14.61
C LEU A 130 0.71 2.44 -13.21
N SER A 131 0.99 3.70 -12.88
CA SER A 131 0.59 4.26 -11.60
C SER A 131 -0.92 4.46 -11.51
N GLY A 132 -1.55 4.84 -12.62
CA GLY A 132 -3.00 4.94 -12.72
C GLY A 132 -3.69 3.60 -12.46
N VAL A 133 -3.26 2.54 -13.15
CA VAL A 133 -3.81 1.19 -12.97
C VAL A 133 -3.61 0.68 -11.56
N ALA A 134 -2.39 0.79 -11.01
CA ALA A 134 -2.08 0.31 -9.66
C ALA A 134 -2.89 1.02 -8.56
N LEU A 135 -3.26 2.29 -8.79
CA LEU A 135 -4.02 3.09 -7.83
C LEU A 135 -5.51 3.18 -8.14
N SER A 136 -5.97 2.66 -9.29
CA SER A 136 -7.41 2.60 -9.63
C SER A 136 -8.21 1.82 -8.58
N LEU A 137 -7.63 0.76 -8.01
CA LEU A 137 -8.23 -0.01 -6.92
C LEU A 137 -8.47 0.84 -5.65
N ALA A 138 -7.74 1.94 -5.49
CA ALA A 138 -7.89 2.88 -4.37
C ALA A 138 -9.05 3.86 -4.54
N GLU A 139 -9.63 3.99 -5.74
CA GLU A 139 -10.66 4.99 -6.00
C GLU A 139 -11.89 4.84 -5.10
N GLU A 140 -12.33 3.61 -4.81
CA GLU A 140 -13.49 3.37 -3.96
C GLU A 140 -13.28 3.83 -2.51
N ILE A 141 -12.02 3.81 -2.04
CA ILE A 141 -11.65 4.29 -0.70
C ILE A 141 -11.51 5.82 -0.70
N ILE A 142 -11.01 6.38 -1.80
CA ILE A 142 -10.74 7.81 -1.97
C ILE A 142 -12.03 8.61 -2.23
N ASN A 143 -13.02 8.01 -2.90
CA ASN A 143 -14.31 8.64 -3.25
C ASN A 143 -15.50 7.74 -2.84
N PRO A 144 -15.83 7.62 -1.55
CA PRO A 144 -16.93 6.76 -1.09
C PRO A 144 -18.33 7.20 -1.57
N ASP A 145 -18.49 8.43 -2.06
CA ASP A 145 -19.79 9.03 -2.43
C ASP A 145 -20.17 8.88 -3.92
N LYS A 146 -19.34 8.24 -4.77
CA LYS A 146 -19.62 8.07 -6.22
C LYS A 146 -20.48 6.84 -6.55
N LYS A 147 -21.24 6.29 -5.61
CA LYS A 147 -22.06 5.09 -5.84
C LYS A 147 -23.45 5.33 -6.44
N ASP A 148 -23.91 6.58 -6.54
CA ASP A 148 -25.22 6.90 -7.14
C ASP A 148 -25.15 8.20 -7.96
N SER A 149 -24.82 8.09 -9.25
CA SER A 149 -25.15 9.10 -10.27
C SER A 149 -25.19 8.47 -11.65
#